data_AF-A0A502DFB6-F1
#
_entry.id   AF-A0A502DFB6-F1
#
_cell.length_a   1.000
_cell.length_b   1.000
_cell.length_c   1.000
_cell.angle_alpha   90.00
_cell.angle_beta   90.00
_cell.angle_gamma   90.00
#
_symmetry.space_group_name_H-M   'P 1'
#
loop_
_entity.id
_entity.type
_entity.pdbx_description
1 polymer ?
#
loop_
_entity_poly.entity_id
_entity_poly.type
_entity_poly.pdbx_seq_one_letter_code
_entity_poly.pdbx_strand_id
1 'polypeptide(L)'
;MSGLTQLQAMGTAERRKEARTVIASSYLGSTIEYYDFLLYATAAAVVFPKVFFSGMDDWVGVVAAYGTFAAGYVARPLGGIIFGHFGD
;
A
#
# COMPACT_ATOMS: atom_id res chain seq x y z
N MET A 1 -6.95 25.04 1.75
CA MET A 1 -7.20 26.07 0.71
C MET A 1 -5.93 26.71 0.14
N SER A 2 -4.71 26.36 0.61
CA SER A 2 -3.45 27.00 0.19
C SER A 2 -2.82 26.42 -1.10
N GLY A 3 -2.87 25.09 -1.29
CA GLY A 3 -2.21 24.43 -2.43
C GLY A 3 -2.83 24.72 -3.80
N LEU A 4 -4.16 24.85 -3.89
CA LEU A 4 -4.85 25.23 -5.13
C LEU A 4 -4.47 26.66 -5.58
N THR A 5 -4.24 27.56 -4.62
CA THR A 5 -3.81 28.93 -4.89
C THR A 5 -2.36 29.00 -5.38
N GLN A 6 -1.47 28.13 -4.87
CA GLN A 6 -0.09 28.01 -5.36
C GLN A 6 -0.02 27.43 -6.78
N LEU A 7 -0.79 26.38 -7.07
CA LEU A 7 -0.86 25.80 -8.42
C LEU A 7 -1.38 26.81 -9.45
N GLN A 8 -2.34 27.66 -9.07
CA GLN A 8 -2.87 28.72 -9.94
C GLN A 8 -1.83 29.82 -10.24
N ALA A 9 -0.94 30.13 -9.28
CA ALA A 9 0.13 31.11 -9.45
C ALA A 9 1.30 30.63 -10.33
N MET A 10 1.46 29.31 -10.54
CA MET A 10 2.54 28.73 -11.35
C MET A 10 2.33 28.91 -12.86
N GLY A 11 3.42 29.04 -13.62
CA GLY A 11 3.37 29.00 -15.08
C GLY A 11 2.90 27.63 -15.60
N THR A 12 2.32 27.60 -16.81
CA THR A 12 1.78 26.37 -17.45
C THR A 12 2.82 25.25 -17.59
N ALA A 13 4.08 25.60 -17.84
CA ALA A 13 5.19 24.65 -17.95
C ALA A 13 5.53 24.01 -16.59
N GLU A 14 5.58 24.81 -15.51
CA GLU A 14 5.87 24.33 -14.16
C GLU A 14 4.75 23.42 -13.62
N ARG A 15 3.47 23.80 -13.82
CA ARG A 15 2.34 22.92 -13.50
C ARG A 15 2.43 21.57 -14.20
N ARG A 16 2.82 21.54 -15.48
CA ARG A 16 2.96 20.30 -16.25
C ARG A 16 4.12 19.45 -15.71
N LYS A 17 5.22 20.07 -15.30
CA LYS A 17 6.36 19.37 -14.69
C LYS A 17 5.98 18.76 -13.34
N GLU A 18 5.33 19.53 -12.48
CA GLU A 18 4.84 19.05 -11.18
C GLU A 18 3.81 17.91 -11.34
N ALA A 19 2.83 18.06 -12.23
CA ALA A 19 1.86 17.00 -12.50
C ALA A 19 2.54 15.69 -12.95
N ARG A 20 3.57 15.77 -13.79
CA ARG A 20 4.35 14.58 -14.20
C ARG A 20 5.05 13.93 -13.01
N THR A 21 5.61 14.72 -12.09
CA THR A 21 6.23 14.21 -10.87
C THR A 21 5.21 13.55 -9.95
N VAL A 22 4.05 14.17 -9.73
CA VAL A 22 2.96 13.60 -8.90
C VAL A 22 2.45 12.28 -9.49
N ILE A 23 2.23 12.24 -10.81
CA ILE A 23 1.77 11.01 -11.49
C ILE A 23 2.84 9.91 -11.39
N ALA A 24 4.10 10.22 -11.68
CA ALA A 24 5.17 9.23 -11.66
C ALA A 24 5.42 8.67 -10.25
N SER A 25 5.45 9.54 -9.23
CA SER A 25 5.61 9.13 -7.84
C SER A 25 4.42 8.29 -7.35
N SER A 26 3.20 8.68 -7.69
CA SER A 26 1.98 7.92 -7.35
C SER A 26 1.97 6.53 -8.01
N TYR A 27 2.37 6.46 -9.27
CA TYR A 27 2.45 5.20 -10.02
C TYR A 27 3.52 4.27 -9.46
N LEU A 28 4.74 4.78 -9.21
CA LEU A 28 5.84 3.98 -8.65
C LEU A 28 5.53 3.51 -7.23
N GLY A 29 4.98 4.39 -6.39
CA GLY A 29 4.53 4.03 -5.04
C GLY A 29 3.49 2.91 -5.08
N SER A 30 2.45 3.07 -5.92
CA SER A 30 1.42 2.03 -6.10
C SER A 30 2.02 0.72 -6.60
N THR A 31 2.97 0.77 -7.53
CA THR A 31 3.61 -0.44 -8.09
C THR A 31 4.38 -1.22 -7.02
N ILE A 32 5.18 -0.52 -6.20
CA ILE A 32 5.94 -1.16 -5.11
C ILE A 32 4.98 -1.77 -4.08
N GLU A 33 3.92 -1.03 -3.74
CA GLU A 33 2.89 -1.49 -2.84
C GLU A 33 2.21 -2.77 -3.34
N TYR A 34 1.83 -2.85 -4.63
CA TYR A 34 1.30 -4.09 -5.23
C TYR A 34 2.32 -5.22 -5.30
N TYR A 35 3.59 -4.90 -5.57
CA TYR A 35 4.66 -5.89 -5.60
C TYR A 35 4.80 -6.59 -4.26
N ASP A 36 4.82 -5.84 -3.16
CA ASP A 36 4.93 -6.40 -1.82
C ASP A 36 3.71 -7.26 -1.45
N PHE A 37 2.48 -6.86 -1.79
CA PHE A 37 1.32 -7.73 -1.54
C PHE A 37 1.30 -9.01 -2.33
N LEU A 38 1.74 -8.98 -3.59
CA LEU A 38 1.84 -10.20 -4.38
C LEU A 38 2.85 -11.16 -3.74
N LEU A 39 3.98 -10.63 -3.27
CA LEU A 39 5.01 -11.41 -2.60
C LEU A 39 4.50 -11.97 -1.27
N TYR A 40 3.84 -11.15 -0.45
CA TYR A 40 3.25 -11.58 0.82
C TYR A 40 2.13 -12.60 0.62
N ALA A 41 1.20 -12.39 -0.33
CA ALA A 41 0.11 -13.32 -0.63
C ALA A 41 0.66 -14.68 -1.10
N THR A 42 1.69 -14.66 -1.94
CA THR A 42 2.38 -15.89 -2.38
C THR A 42 3.02 -16.60 -1.19
N ALA A 43 3.70 -15.86 -0.31
CA ALA A 43 4.28 -16.43 0.90
C ALA A 43 3.22 -16.96 1.88
N ALA A 44 2.07 -16.29 2.01
CA ALA A 44 0.93 -16.74 2.79
C ALA A 44 0.34 -18.06 2.28
N ALA A 45 0.42 -18.29 0.96
CA ALA A 45 -0.03 -19.53 0.36
C ALA A 45 0.90 -20.73 0.65
N VAL A 46 2.23 -20.54 0.58
CA VAL A 46 3.17 -21.68 0.51
C VAL A 46 4.26 -21.73 1.59
N VAL A 47 4.57 -20.60 2.22
CA VAL A 47 5.67 -20.47 3.20
C VAL A 47 5.13 -20.31 4.62
N PHE A 48 4.31 -19.30 4.86
CA PHE A 48 3.84 -18.92 6.20
C PHE A 48 3.05 -20.01 6.93
N PRO A 49 2.23 -20.85 6.28
CA PRO A 49 1.56 -21.96 6.97
C PRO A 49 2.57 -22.88 7.65
N LYS A 50 3.72 -23.14 7.01
CA LYS A 50 4.77 -24.02 7.52
C LYS A 50 5.69 -23.35 8.53
N VAL A 51 5.82 -22.03 8.49
CA VAL A 51 6.74 -21.28 9.37
C VAL A 51 6.04 -20.86 10.66
N PHE A 52 4.81 -20.36 10.56
CA PHE A 52 4.10 -19.76 11.69
C PHE A 52 2.94 -20.62 12.22
N PHE A 53 2.44 -21.58 11.43
CA PHE A 53 1.26 -22.39 11.75
C PHE A 53 1.50 -23.91 11.62
N SER A 54 2.74 -24.37 11.77
CA SER A 54 3.17 -25.77 11.53
C SER A 54 2.57 -26.85 12.45
N GLY A 55 1.83 -26.45 13.49
CA GLY A 55 1.09 -27.36 14.38
C GLY A 55 -0.40 -27.46 14.07
N MET A 56 -0.88 -26.82 13.01
CA MET A 56 -2.28 -26.86 12.59
C MET A 56 -2.46 -27.82 11.41
N ASP A 57 -3.71 -28.23 11.14
CA ASP A 57 -4.06 -28.85 9.87
C ASP A 57 -3.63 -27.96 8.69
N ASP A 58 -3.09 -28.57 7.63
CA ASP A 58 -2.49 -27.86 6.49
C ASP A 58 -3.41 -26.77 5.92
N TRP A 59 -4.71 -27.07 5.76
CA TRP A 59 -5.68 -26.12 5.22
C TRP A 59 -5.96 -24.97 6.21
N VAL A 60 -5.98 -25.25 7.51
CA VAL A 60 -6.22 -24.25 8.56
C VAL A 60 -5.04 -23.29 8.63
N GLY A 61 -3.81 -23.80 8.53
CA GLY A 61 -2.60 -22.97 8.50
C GLY A 61 -2.58 -22.00 7.32
N VAL A 62 -3.04 -22.44 6.13
CA VAL A 62 -3.21 -21.57 4.96
C VAL A 62 -4.26 -20.49 5.21
N VAL A 63 -5.43 -20.85 5.74
CA VAL A 63 -6.49 -19.89 6.06
C VAL A 63 -6.02 -18.88 7.11
N ALA A 64 -5.31 -19.32 8.15
CA ALA A 64 -4.75 -18.46 9.17
C ALA A 64 -3.70 -17.49 8.59
N ALA A 65 -2.82 -17.97 7.71
CA ALA A 65 -1.83 -17.13 7.04
C ALA A 65 -2.48 -16.05 6.14
N TYR A 66 -3.49 -16.42 5.36
CA TYR A 66 -4.28 -15.44 4.59
C TYR A 66 -5.11 -14.52 5.49
N GLY A 67 -5.56 -14.98 6.65
CA GLY A 67 -6.22 -14.15 7.66
C GLY A 67 -5.30 -13.03 8.15
N THR A 68 -4.04 -13.34 8.44
CA THR A 68 -3.02 -12.33 8.79
C THR A 68 -2.77 -11.36 7.64
N PHE A 69 -2.70 -11.85 6.40
CA PHE A 69 -2.58 -10.99 5.22
C PHE A 69 -3.78 -10.03 5.08
N ALA A 70 -5.00 -10.53 5.25
CA ALA A 70 -6.22 -9.73 5.22
C ALA A 70 -6.24 -8.66 6.34
N ALA A 71 -5.79 -9.00 7.55
CA ALA A 71 -5.66 -8.04 8.64
C ALA A 71 -4.70 -6.89 8.28
N GLY A 72 -3.57 -7.18 7.62
CA GLY A 72 -2.67 -6.15 7.10
C GLY A 72 -3.33 -5.24 6.05
N TYR A 73 -4.23 -5.78 5.24
CA TYR A 73 -4.99 -4.99 4.26
C TYR A 73 -5.95 -4.00 4.95
N VAL A 74 -6.60 -4.41 6.05
CA VAL A 74 -7.46 -3.54 6.87
C VAL A 74 -6.64 -2.47 7.60
N ALA A 75 -5.37 -2.73 7.92
CA ALA A 75 -4.49 -1.73 8.53
C ALA A 75 -4.20 -0.52 7.61
N ARG A 76 -4.35 -0.66 6.29
CA ARG A 76 -4.04 0.41 5.32
C ARG A 76 -4.99 1.61 5.39
N PRO A 77 -6.33 1.45 5.38
CA PRO A 77 -7.21 2.60 5.62
C PRO A 77 -6.99 3.23 7.02
N LEU A 78 -6.67 2.44 8.04
CA LEU A 78 -6.32 2.96 9.37
C LEU A 78 -5.05 3.83 9.31
N GLY A 79 -4.01 3.34 8.64
CA GLY A 79 -2.79 4.11 8.38
C GLY A 79 -3.08 5.39 7.60
N GLY A 80 -3.92 5.33 6.57
CA GLY A 80 -4.34 6.50 5.80
C GLY A 80 -5.09 7.54 6.64
N ILE A 81 -5.94 7.11 7.58
CA ILE A 81 -6.64 8.02 8.51
C ILE A 81 -5.63 8.70 9.45
N ILE A 82 -4.70 7.93 10.03
CA ILE A 82 -3.74 8.44 11.01
C ILE A 82 -2.69 9.32 10.33
N PHE A 83 -1.99 8.79 9.33
CA PHE A 83 -0.88 9.48 8.66
C PHE A 83 -1.36 10.50 7.62
N GLY A 84 -2.57 10.35 7.07
CA GLY A 84 -3.18 11.37 6.23
C GLY A 84 -3.45 12.67 6.98
N HIS A 85 -3.67 12.62 8.30
CA HIS A 85 -3.78 13.83 9.12
C HIS A 85 -2.46 14.60 9.24
N PHE A 86 -1.31 13.89 9.21
CA PHE A 86 0.02 14.50 9.21
C PHE A 86 0.53 14.87 7.81
N GLY A 87 -0.23 14.51 6.76
CA GLY A 87 0.10 14.79 5.37
C GLY A 87 -0.59 16.02 4.77
N ASP A 88 -1.49 16.68 5.51
CA ASP A 88 -2.02 18.03 5.23
C ASP A 88 -1.06 19.10 5.77
#